data_AF-A0A1X7K766-F1
#
_entry.id   AF-A0A1X7K766-F1
#
_cell.length_a   1.000
_cell.length_b   1.000
_cell.length_c   1.000
_cell.angle_alpha   90.00
_cell.angle_beta   90.00
_cell.angle_gamma   90.00
#
_symmetry.space_group_name_H-M   'P 1'
#
loop_
_entity.id
_entity.type
_entity.pdbx_description
1 polymer ?
#
loop_
_entity_poly.entity_id
_entity_poly.type
_entity_poly.pdbx_seq_one_letter_code
_entity_poly.pdbx_strand_id
1 'polypeptide(L)'
;MDLSGVTWRWYPGDEMQTADPFMATKMGALSTPAYRGTAYVVFEELPLSSYGNRLPQLSFEVFRPLADPDTAEGLTRAVTMIPASGEFTYATQAIRKSAGGATQPENLNALPDATDIVVALDRLQAMVPAVESVSLVVAWFGDDLRVGSCKVRPVVEVSAKSTTPLSWSVNGVSRANAFLVSRDDQDRPVYGGTPSDFAVVQAIREMKARGLRVTFYPFLLMDVPPGNTLANPYSANAATLGQPSFPWRGRITCSPAAGFAGTVDKTAVAAAQVSAFFGAATPAQFAISGDTVSWTGPSSDWGLRRMILHYAHLCAVAGGVDAFLIGSEMRGLTTIRSSASAYPAVTAFKALAADVKSVLGPGTKVGYASDWSEYFGHQPGDGTGDVFFHLDPLWSDANIDFIGIDNYMPLSDWRDGFDHADALQSWPAIHDRGYLQANIAGGEGFDWFYASAADRSAQIRTPITDGASGKPWVFRYKDLRAWWSNPHFKPLARPTR
;
A
#
# COMPACT_ATOMS: atom_id res chain seq x y z
N MET A 1 -13.39 -8.56 -30.73
CA MET A 1 -14.07 -9.78 -31.23
C MET A 1 -14.25 -10.70 -30.04
N ASP A 2 -15.43 -11.25 -29.83
CA ASP A 2 -15.60 -12.35 -28.88
C ASP A 2 -14.92 -13.59 -29.49
N LEU A 3 -13.94 -14.16 -28.78
CA LEU A 3 -13.20 -15.34 -29.24
C LEU A 3 -13.91 -16.65 -28.85
N SER A 4 -15.04 -16.57 -28.16
CA SER A 4 -15.84 -17.74 -27.77
C SER A 4 -16.23 -18.56 -29.00
N GLY A 5 -15.82 -19.83 -29.01
CA GLY A 5 -16.06 -20.74 -30.14
C GLY A 5 -15.16 -20.53 -31.36
N VAL A 6 -14.23 -19.58 -31.31
CA VAL A 6 -13.19 -19.42 -32.33
C VAL A 6 -11.97 -20.26 -31.95
N THR A 7 -11.53 -21.12 -32.86
CA THR A 7 -10.28 -21.87 -32.66
C THR A 7 -9.13 -20.99 -33.13
N TRP A 8 -8.26 -20.60 -32.19
CA TRP A 8 -7.08 -19.80 -32.49
C TRP A 8 -5.91 -20.23 -31.63
N ARG A 9 -4.70 -19.95 -32.11
CA ARG A 9 -3.45 -20.23 -31.39
C ARG A 9 -2.51 -19.04 -31.49
N TRP A 10 -1.91 -18.67 -30.37
CA TRP A 10 -0.86 -17.67 -30.30
C TRP A 10 0.50 -18.33 -30.18
N TYR A 11 1.45 -17.75 -30.90
CA TYR A 11 2.83 -18.13 -30.95
C TYR A 11 3.67 -16.93 -30.48
N PRO A 12 4.38 -17.02 -29.34
CA PRO A 12 5.14 -15.90 -28.77
C PRO A 12 6.34 -15.49 -29.65
N GLY A 13 6.77 -16.34 -30.58
CA GLY A 13 7.85 -16.03 -31.51
C GLY A 13 9.24 -16.25 -30.94
N ASP A 14 9.40 -17.11 -29.92
CA ASP A 14 10.73 -17.49 -29.44
C ASP A 14 11.48 -18.36 -30.47
N GLU A 15 12.79 -18.50 -30.28
CA GLU A 15 13.67 -19.23 -31.20
C GLU A 15 13.50 -20.77 -31.14
N MET A 16 12.85 -21.29 -30.10
CA MET A 16 12.61 -22.73 -29.92
C MET A 16 11.24 -23.16 -30.46
N GLN A 17 10.39 -22.21 -30.80
CA GLN A 17 9.03 -22.44 -31.27
C GLN A 17 8.98 -23.36 -32.51
N THR A 18 7.93 -24.18 -32.56
CA THR A 18 7.65 -25.13 -33.64
C THR A 18 6.59 -24.62 -34.61
N ALA A 19 6.48 -25.26 -35.77
CA ALA A 19 5.44 -24.98 -36.76
C ALA A 19 4.03 -25.30 -36.23
N ASP A 20 3.05 -24.50 -36.66
CA ASP A 20 1.64 -24.72 -36.30
C ASP A 20 1.09 -26.02 -36.91
N PRO A 21 0.41 -26.88 -36.13
CA PRO A 21 -0.02 -28.19 -36.60
C PRO A 21 -1.15 -28.12 -37.64
N PHE A 22 -2.03 -27.13 -37.61
CA PHE A 22 -3.07 -26.94 -38.62
C PHE A 22 -2.47 -26.45 -39.93
N MET A 23 -1.56 -25.46 -39.88
CA MET A 23 -0.81 -25.05 -41.06
C MET A 23 0.00 -26.22 -41.64
N ALA A 24 0.65 -27.02 -40.80
CA ALA A 24 1.39 -28.23 -41.21
C ALA A 24 0.49 -29.29 -41.85
N THR A 25 -0.74 -29.45 -41.36
CA THR A 25 -1.71 -30.37 -41.94
C THR A 25 -2.20 -29.89 -43.31
N LYS A 26 -2.37 -28.59 -43.50
CA LYS A 26 -2.87 -28.01 -44.77
C LYS A 26 -1.78 -27.86 -45.83
N MET A 27 -0.54 -27.55 -45.44
CA MET A 27 0.56 -27.22 -46.35
C MET A 27 1.62 -28.33 -46.46
N GLY A 28 1.65 -29.28 -45.52
CA GLY A 28 2.66 -30.32 -45.40
C GLY A 28 3.83 -29.92 -44.48
N ALA A 29 4.28 -30.87 -43.65
CA ALA A 29 5.28 -30.62 -42.60
C ALA A 29 6.61 -30.01 -43.08
N LEU A 30 7.06 -30.36 -44.30
CA LEU A 30 8.30 -29.82 -44.88
C LEU A 30 8.14 -28.39 -45.44
N SER A 31 6.90 -27.95 -45.66
CA SER A 31 6.58 -26.65 -46.30
C SER A 31 6.02 -25.63 -45.31
N THR A 32 5.84 -26.00 -44.04
CA THR A 32 5.32 -25.10 -43.01
C THR A 32 6.46 -24.51 -42.18
N PRO A 33 6.69 -23.19 -42.26
CA PRO A 33 7.69 -22.53 -41.44
C PRO A 33 7.27 -22.50 -39.96
N ALA A 34 8.25 -22.52 -39.06
CA ALA A 34 8.03 -22.37 -37.62
C ALA A 34 7.90 -20.90 -37.16
N TYR A 35 8.21 -19.95 -38.05
CA TYR A 35 8.23 -18.50 -37.79
C TYR A 35 8.98 -18.13 -36.48
N ARG A 36 10.13 -18.76 -36.24
CA ARG A 36 11.01 -18.43 -35.11
C ARG A 36 11.43 -16.96 -35.17
N GLY A 37 11.47 -16.30 -34.02
CA GLY A 37 11.74 -14.86 -33.91
C GLY A 37 10.56 -13.96 -34.31
N THR A 38 9.41 -14.53 -34.71
CA THR A 38 8.22 -13.77 -35.11
C THR A 38 7.01 -14.22 -34.31
N ALA A 39 6.41 -13.30 -33.54
CA ALA A 39 5.13 -13.57 -32.88
C ALA A 39 4.01 -13.58 -33.93
N TYR A 40 3.14 -14.60 -33.89
CA TYR A 40 2.01 -14.71 -34.81
C TYR A 40 0.79 -15.35 -34.15
N VAL A 41 -0.37 -15.17 -34.79
CA VAL A 41 -1.64 -15.78 -34.38
C VAL A 41 -2.21 -16.54 -35.57
N VAL A 42 -2.65 -17.77 -35.34
CA VAL A 42 -3.36 -18.60 -36.32
C VAL A 42 -4.82 -18.67 -35.91
N PHE A 43 -5.72 -18.38 -36.84
CA PHE A 43 -7.14 -18.68 -36.70
C PHE A 43 -7.49 -19.88 -37.58
N GLU A 44 -8.12 -20.89 -36.99
CA GLU A 44 -8.67 -22.02 -37.72
C GLU A 44 -10.14 -21.77 -38.04
N GLU A 45 -10.49 -21.86 -39.32
CA GLU A 45 -11.89 -21.83 -39.79
C GLU A 45 -12.73 -20.68 -39.22
N LEU A 46 -12.13 -19.47 -39.12
CA LEU A 46 -12.79 -18.28 -38.58
C LEU A 46 -14.13 -18.00 -39.30
N PRO A 47 -15.28 -18.01 -38.59
CA PRO A 47 -16.57 -17.72 -39.21
C PRO A 47 -16.64 -16.28 -39.73
N LEU A 48 -16.69 -16.11 -41.06
CA LEU A 48 -16.70 -14.78 -41.70
C LEU A 48 -18.10 -14.21 -41.92
N SER A 49 -19.17 -14.96 -41.63
CA SER A 49 -20.55 -14.53 -41.87
C SER A 49 -20.91 -13.24 -41.14
N SER A 50 -20.48 -13.09 -39.88
CA SER A 50 -20.66 -11.88 -39.07
C SER A 50 -19.85 -10.68 -39.57
N TYR A 51 -18.92 -10.89 -40.51
CA TYR A 51 -18.07 -9.87 -41.12
C TYR A 51 -18.39 -9.65 -42.60
N GLY A 52 -19.63 -9.98 -43.02
CA GLY A 52 -20.07 -9.83 -44.40
C GLY A 52 -19.34 -10.74 -45.38
N ASN A 53 -18.88 -11.92 -44.91
CA ASN A 53 -18.07 -12.88 -45.66
C ASN A 53 -16.76 -12.30 -46.23
N ARG A 54 -16.18 -11.33 -45.51
CA ARG A 54 -14.87 -10.75 -45.82
C ARG A 54 -13.95 -10.94 -44.63
N LEU A 55 -12.65 -11.00 -44.91
CA LEU A 55 -11.64 -11.02 -43.85
C LEU A 55 -11.73 -9.68 -43.08
N PRO A 56 -12.03 -9.68 -41.78
CA PRO A 56 -12.06 -8.44 -41.01
C PRO A 56 -10.65 -7.86 -40.84
N GLN A 57 -10.57 -6.56 -40.59
CA GLN A 57 -9.36 -5.99 -40.03
C GLN A 57 -9.21 -6.49 -38.59
N LEU A 58 -8.06 -7.09 -38.29
CA LEU A 58 -7.75 -7.62 -36.98
C LEU A 58 -6.76 -6.67 -36.28
N SER A 59 -7.10 -6.26 -35.07
CA SER A 59 -6.24 -5.47 -34.19
C SER A 59 -5.99 -6.26 -32.91
N PHE A 60 -4.75 -6.27 -32.44
CA PHE A 60 -4.31 -7.00 -31.25
C PHE A 60 -3.68 -6.02 -30.27
N GLU A 61 -3.99 -6.19 -28.99
CA GLU A 61 -3.21 -5.60 -27.90
C GLU A 61 -2.03 -6.53 -27.62
N VAL A 62 -0.80 -6.03 -27.75
CA VAL A 62 0.42 -6.83 -27.61
C VAL A 62 1.28 -6.25 -26.50
N PHE A 63 1.57 -7.08 -25.50
CA PHE A 63 2.51 -6.77 -24.43
C PHE A 63 3.87 -7.38 -24.78
N ARG A 64 4.85 -6.53 -25.04
CA ARG A 64 6.24 -6.95 -25.28
C ARG A 64 7.14 -6.22 -24.29
N PRO A 65 7.61 -6.88 -23.22
CA PRO A 65 8.50 -6.22 -22.27
C PRO A 65 9.80 -5.83 -22.96
N LEU A 66 10.28 -4.62 -22.68
CA LEU A 66 11.66 -4.26 -22.94
C LEU A 66 12.48 -4.82 -21.78
N ALA A 67 12.91 -6.08 -21.88
CA ALA A 67 13.75 -6.74 -20.87
C ALA A 67 15.21 -6.25 -20.89
N ASP A 68 15.40 -4.95 -21.02
CA ASP A 68 16.69 -4.27 -20.98
C ASP A 68 17.00 -3.86 -19.52
N PRO A 69 18.21 -4.15 -18.98
CA PRO A 69 18.58 -3.74 -17.63
C PRO A 69 18.55 -2.22 -17.34
N ASP A 70 18.42 -1.34 -18.34
CA ASP A 70 18.29 0.12 -18.14
C ASP A 70 16.84 0.61 -18.29
N THR A 71 15.85 -0.28 -18.42
CA THR A 71 14.42 0.07 -18.42
C THR A 71 13.76 -0.19 -17.07
N ALA A 72 12.64 0.48 -16.82
CA ALA A 72 11.83 0.20 -15.63
C ALA A 72 11.35 -1.26 -15.62
N GLU A 73 10.98 -1.80 -16.79
CA GLU A 73 10.46 -3.15 -16.94
C GLU A 73 11.53 -4.21 -16.63
N GLY A 74 12.77 -4.00 -17.08
CA GLY A 74 13.88 -4.91 -16.80
C GLY A 74 14.42 -4.81 -15.38
N LEU A 75 14.27 -3.65 -14.71
CA LEU A 75 14.75 -3.42 -13.34
C LEU A 75 13.73 -3.76 -12.25
N THR A 76 12.43 -3.79 -12.57
CA THR A 76 11.38 -3.99 -11.57
C THR A 76 11.36 -5.44 -11.08
N ARG A 77 11.72 -5.63 -9.81
CA ARG A 77 11.71 -6.93 -9.12
C ARG A 77 10.55 -7.11 -8.16
N ALA A 78 9.92 -6.02 -7.74
CA ALA A 78 8.80 -6.05 -6.81
C ALA A 78 7.80 -4.94 -7.12
N VAL A 79 6.53 -5.21 -6.84
CA VAL A 79 5.44 -4.23 -7.00
C VAL A 79 4.52 -4.22 -5.78
N THR A 80 3.84 -3.10 -5.57
CA THR A 80 2.77 -2.98 -4.58
C THR A 80 1.42 -3.08 -5.28
N MET A 81 0.58 -4.04 -4.86
CA MET A 81 -0.73 -4.29 -5.47
C MET A 81 -1.81 -3.42 -4.82
N ILE A 82 -2.25 -2.40 -5.57
CA ILE A 82 -3.33 -1.47 -5.21
C ILE A 82 -4.61 -1.81 -6.00
N PRO A 83 -5.83 -1.40 -5.58
CA PRO A 83 -6.19 -0.30 -4.67
C PRO A 83 -6.28 -0.62 -3.16
N ALA A 84 -5.99 -1.86 -2.73
CA ALA A 84 -6.19 -2.35 -1.36
C ALA A 84 -7.65 -2.56 -0.90
N SER A 85 -8.61 -2.13 -1.72
CA SER A 85 -10.05 -2.20 -1.45
C SER A 85 -10.83 -2.77 -2.66
N GLY A 86 -12.11 -3.06 -2.44
CA GLY A 86 -13.01 -3.79 -3.30
C GLY A 86 -13.28 -5.19 -2.75
N GLU A 87 -14.56 -5.45 -2.48
CA GLU A 87 -15.03 -6.60 -1.69
C GLU A 87 -14.58 -7.97 -2.23
N PHE A 88 -14.41 -8.09 -3.55
CA PHE A 88 -14.07 -9.33 -4.26
C PHE A 88 -12.88 -9.21 -5.22
N THR A 89 -12.18 -8.07 -5.24
CA THR A 89 -11.11 -7.75 -6.22
C THR A 89 -10.01 -8.81 -6.28
N TYR A 90 -9.74 -9.47 -5.15
CA TYR A 90 -8.67 -10.46 -4.99
C TYR A 90 -9.11 -11.91 -5.20
N ALA A 91 -10.38 -12.16 -5.50
CA ALA A 91 -10.88 -13.52 -5.68
C ALA A 91 -10.41 -14.09 -7.04
N THR A 92 -9.88 -15.32 -7.01
CA THR A 92 -9.48 -16.08 -8.21
C THR A 92 -10.62 -16.89 -8.82
N GLN A 93 -11.79 -16.86 -8.17
CA GLN A 93 -13.03 -17.43 -8.69
C GLN A 93 -14.00 -16.33 -9.10
N ALA A 94 -14.79 -16.59 -10.13
CA ALA A 94 -15.81 -15.65 -10.60
C ALA A 94 -16.89 -15.43 -9.53
N ILE A 95 -17.04 -14.19 -9.07
CA ILE A 95 -18.13 -13.74 -8.21
C ILE A 95 -19.14 -12.98 -9.07
N ARG A 96 -20.42 -13.33 -8.91
CA ARG A 96 -21.53 -12.63 -9.56
C ARG A 96 -22.53 -12.15 -8.53
N LYS A 97 -23.01 -10.91 -8.67
CA LYS A 97 -24.14 -10.38 -7.91
C LYS A 97 -25.45 -10.65 -8.63
N SER A 98 -26.51 -10.90 -7.86
CA SER A 98 -27.88 -10.93 -8.37
C SER A 98 -28.52 -9.55 -8.21
N ALA A 99 -28.93 -8.92 -9.31
CA ALA A 99 -29.58 -7.62 -9.34
C ALA A 99 -30.78 -7.65 -10.29
N GLY A 100 -32.00 -7.48 -9.76
CA GLY A 100 -33.23 -7.38 -10.55
C GLY A 100 -33.53 -8.61 -11.42
N GLY A 101 -33.14 -9.82 -10.97
CA GLY A 101 -33.30 -11.07 -11.74
C GLY A 101 -32.18 -11.36 -12.75
N ALA A 102 -31.25 -10.42 -12.96
CA ALA A 102 -30.05 -10.62 -13.77
C ALA A 102 -28.82 -10.90 -12.87
N THR A 103 -27.85 -11.62 -13.42
CA THR A 103 -26.53 -11.83 -12.78
C THR A 103 -25.49 -10.92 -13.43
N GLN A 104 -24.75 -10.18 -12.62
CA GLN A 104 -23.66 -9.30 -13.08
C GLN A 104 -22.34 -9.71 -12.43
N PRO A 105 -21.21 -9.65 -13.16
CA PRO A 105 -19.90 -9.92 -12.59
C PRO A 105 -19.48 -8.88 -11.55
N GLU A 106 -18.78 -9.32 -10.51
CA GLU A 106 -18.12 -8.43 -9.53
C GLU A 106 -16.61 -8.32 -9.76
N ASN A 107 -15.97 -9.35 -10.35
CA ASN A 107 -14.52 -9.42 -10.54
C ASN A 107 -14.11 -9.98 -11.91
N LEU A 108 -14.91 -9.74 -12.96
CA LEU A 108 -14.66 -10.13 -14.36
C LEU A 108 -14.74 -8.88 -15.25
N ASN A 109 -14.03 -7.83 -14.86
CA ASN A 109 -14.09 -6.52 -15.51
C ASN A 109 -13.08 -6.43 -16.67
N ALA A 110 -11.91 -7.04 -16.50
CA ALA A 110 -10.87 -7.05 -17.53
C ALA A 110 -11.19 -7.99 -18.69
N LEU A 111 -11.69 -9.20 -18.39
CA LEU A 111 -12.11 -10.21 -19.36
C LEU A 111 -13.37 -10.93 -18.86
N PRO A 112 -14.30 -11.35 -19.76
CA PRO A 112 -15.57 -11.96 -19.35
C PRO A 112 -15.46 -13.31 -18.62
N ASP A 113 -14.38 -14.03 -18.84
CA ASP A 113 -14.15 -15.42 -18.41
C ASP A 113 -12.94 -15.60 -17.47
N ALA A 114 -12.20 -14.52 -17.18
CA ALA A 114 -11.04 -14.55 -16.30
C ALA A 114 -11.16 -13.49 -15.20
N THR A 115 -10.86 -13.89 -13.96
CA THR A 115 -10.94 -12.98 -12.81
C THR A 115 -9.87 -11.92 -12.85
N ASP A 116 -10.21 -10.71 -12.42
CA ASP A 116 -9.36 -9.53 -12.53
C ASP A 116 -7.96 -9.73 -11.93
N ILE A 117 -7.84 -10.40 -10.77
CA ILE A 117 -6.53 -10.68 -10.16
C ILE A 117 -5.65 -11.61 -11.00
N VAL A 118 -6.23 -12.63 -11.62
CA VAL A 118 -5.50 -13.58 -12.48
C VAL A 118 -5.00 -12.84 -13.72
N VAL A 119 -5.86 -12.06 -14.36
CA VAL A 119 -5.48 -11.22 -15.51
C VAL A 119 -4.39 -10.22 -15.13
N ALA A 120 -4.50 -9.58 -13.96
CA ALA A 120 -3.50 -8.63 -13.48
C ALA A 120 -2.13 -9.29 -13.22
N LEU A 121 -2.10 -10.48 -12.62
CA LEU A 121 -0.86 -11.22 -12.35
C LEU A 121 -0.22 -11.77 -13.63
N ASP A 122 -1.02 -12.26 -14.58
CA ASP A 122 -0.52 -12.67 -15.90
C ASP A 122 0.15 -11.51 -16.63
N ARG A 123 -0.54 -10.35 -16.68
CA ARG A 123 -0.01 -9.14 -17.29
C ARG A 123 1.22 -8.61 -16.56
N LEU A 124 1.26 -8.70 -15.23
CA LEU A 124 2.42 -8.31 -14.43
C LEU A 124 3.65 -9.14 -14.84
N GLN A 125 3.55 -10.47 -14.81
CA GLN A 125 4.69 -11.34 -15.13
C GLN A 125 5.10 -11.24 -16.62
N ALA A 126 4.16 -10.95 -17.52
CA ALA A 126 4.47 -10.69 -18.92
C ALA A 126 5.20 -9.35 -19.13
N MET A 127 4.86 -8.31 -18.36
CA MET A 127 5.38 -6.95 -18.57
C MET A 127 6.68 -6.68 -17.79
N VAL A 128 6.85 -7.31 -16.62
CA VAL A 128 8.05 -7.19 -15.78
C VAL A 128 8.62 -8.58 -15.46
N PRO A 129 9.32 -9.23 -16.40
CA PRO A 129 9.70 -10.64 -16.28
C PRO A 129 10.67 -10.95 -15.12
N ALA A 130 11.32 -9.93 -14.56
CA ALA A 130 12.19 -10.06 -13.38
C ALA A 130 11.42 -9.94 -12.04
N VAL A 131 10.10 -9.79 -12.07
CA VAL A 131 9.29 -9.68 -10.85
C VAL A 131 9.33 -10.98 -10.04
N GLU A 132 9.66 -10.83 -8.77
CA GLU A 132 9.82 -11.95 -7.84
C GLU A 132 9.02 -11.73 -6.54
N SER A 133 8.42 -10.55 -6.36
CA SER A 133 7.71 -10.22 -5.12
C SER A 133 6.54 -9.27 -5.36
N VAL A 134 5.48 -9.45 -4.58
CA VAL A 134 4.31 -8.56 -4.56
C VAL A 134 3.99 -8.18 -3.11
N SER A 135 3.82 -6.89 -2.86
CA SER A 135 3.20 -6.40 -1.63
C SER A 135 1.69 -6.38 -1.80
N LEU A 136 0.99 -7.32 -1.17
CA LEU A 136 -0.47 -7.41 -1.19
C LEU A 136 -1.04 -6.45 -0.15
N VAL A 137 -1.63 -5.35 -0.62
CA VAL A 137 -2.21 -4.34 0.25
C VAL A 137 -3.66 -4.70 0.55
N VAL A 138 -4.07 -4.71 1.83
CA VAL A 138 -5.46 -5.05 2.21
C VAL A 138 -5.97 -4.09 3.28
N ALA A 139 -7.04 -3.36 2.95
CA ALA A 139 -7.49 -2.23 3.75
C ALA A 139 -8.66 -2.53 4.70
N TRP A 140 -8.54 -2.08 5.95
CA TRP A 140 -9.68 -1.71 6.81
C TRP A 140 -9.77 -0.18 6.88
N PHE A 141 -10.78 0.33 7.57
CA PHE A 141 -11.12 1.75 7.59
C PHE A 141 -11.12 2.30 9.01
N GLY A 142 -10.48 3.45 9.20
CA GLY A 142 -10.56 4.31 10.37
C GLY A 142 -11.59 5.41 10.16
N ASP A 143 -12.28 5.85 11.21
CA ASP A 143 -13.39 6.81 11.13
C ASP A 143 -13.14 8.13 11.87
N ASP A 144 -11.96 8.32 12.48
CA ASP A 144 -11.62 9.51 13.27
C ASP A 144 -10.09 9.73 13.33
N LEU A 145 -9.63 10.98 13.28
CA LEU A 145 -8.21 11.35 13.48
C LEU A 145 -7.78 11.34 14.95
N ARG A 146 -8.72 11.35 15.90
CA ARG A 146 -8.42 11.28 17.33
C ARG A 146 -8.15 9.83 17.68
N VAL A 147 -6.91 9.54 18.04
CA VAL A 147 -6.43 8.18 18.33
C VAL A 147 -7.31 7.47 19.37
N GLY A 148 -7.75 8.16 20.42
CA GLY A 148 -8.61 7.56 21.46
C GLY A 148 -10.07 7.29 21.04
N SER A 149 -10.52 7.79 19.88
CA SER A 149 -11.90 7.64 19.38
C SER A 149 -11.99 6.84 18.09
N CYS A 150 -10.90 6.76 17.33
CA CYS A 150 -10.83 6.08 16.04
C CYS A 150 -11.11 4.58 16.18
N LYS A 151 -12.02 4.08 15.35
CA LYS A 151 -12.33 2.64 15.25
C LYS A 151 -11.85 2.13 13.91
N VAL A 152 -11.17 0.98 13.94
CA VAL A 152 -10.63 0.28 12.77
C VAL A 152 -11.54 -0.89 12.41
N ARG A 153 -12.23 -0.81 11.27
CA ARG A 153 -13.32 -1.74 10.92
C ARG A 153 -13.27 -2.20 9.45
N PRO A 154 -13.72 -3.42 9.15
CA PRO A 154 -14.04 -3.77 7.78
C PRO A 154 -15.34 -3.07 7.34
N VAL A 155 -15.40 -2.67 6.07
CA VAL A 155 -16.56 -1.95 5.51
C VAL A 155 -17.08 -2.59 4.24
N VAL A 156 -18.31 -2.24 3.87
CA VAL A 156 -18.99 -2.65 2.64
C VAL A 156 -19.47 -1.44 1.84
N GLU A 157 -19.63 -1.61 0.53
CA GLU A 157 -20.08 -0.56 -0.40
C GLU A 157 -21.60 -0.31 -0.31
N VAL A 158 -22.34 -1.38 -0.06
CA VAL A 158 -23.80 -1.42 -0.01
C VAL A 158 -24.26 -2.34 1.15
N SER A 159 -25.38 -1.98 1.76
CA SER A 159 -25.96 -2.72 2.90
C SER A 159 -26.50 -4.09 2.49
N ALA A 160 -26.95 -4.25 1.24
CA ALA A 160 -27.49 -5.48 0.70
C ALA A 160 -26.89 -5.78 -0.68
N LYS A 161 -26.24 -6.94 -0.79
CA LYS A 161 -25.73 -7.52 -2.05
C LYS A 161 -25.74 -9.04 -1.88
N SER A 162 -26.44 -9.74 -2.76
CA SER A 162 -26.42 -11.20 -2.82
C SER A 162 -25.44 -11.63 -3.89
N THR A 163 -24.47 -12.47 -3.54
CA THR A 163 -23.42 -12.93 -4.43
C THR A 163 -23.32 -14.45 -4.46
N THR A 164 -22.90 -14.98 -5.61
CA THR A 164 -22.66 -16.41 -5.85
C THR A 164 -21.27 -16.61 -6.47
N PRO A 165 -20.56 -17.71 -6.16
CA PRO A 165 -20.95 -18.76 -5.22
C PRO A 165 -20.71 -18.41 -3.74
N LEU A 166 -19.91 -17.37 -3.45
CA LEU A 166 -19.55 -16.98 -2.08
C LEU A 166 -20.12 -15.61 -1.71
N SER A 167 -20.35 -15.45 -0.41
CA SER A 167 -20.75 -14.19 0.22
C SER A 167 -19.56 -13.48 0.85
N TRP A 168 -19.64 -12.16 0.93
CA TRP A 168 -18.62 -11.35 1.60
C TRP A 168 -18.64 -11.59 3.12
N SER A 169 -17.45 -11.77 3.72
CA SER A 169 -17.24 -11.71 5.15
C SER A 169 -15.78 -11.39 5.48
N VAL A 170 -15.57 -10.65 6.57
CA VAL A 170 -14.23 -10.31 7.08
C VAL A 170 -14.21 -10.47 8.59
N ASN A 171 -13.27 -11.24 9.12
CA ASN A 171 -13.09 -11.47 10.56
C ASN A 171 -14.36 -11.96 11.27
N GLY A 172 -15.20 -12.74 10.56
CA GLY A 172 -16.51 -13.22 11.02
C GLY A 172 -17.64 -12.19 10.93
N VAL A 173 -17.37 -10.97 10.45
CA VAL A 173 -18.39 -9.94 10.20
C VAL A 173 -19.05 -10.23 8.86
N SER A 174 -20.37 -10.43 8.87
CA SER A 174 -21.19 -10.51 7.64
C SER A 174 -21.53 -9.13 7.12
N ARG A 175 -21.86 -8.99 5.82
CA ARG A 175 -22.29 -7.71 5.22
C ARG A 175 -23.34 -6.97 6.05
N ALA A 176 -24.37 -7.67 6.54
CA ALA A 176 -25.46 -7.06 7.30
C ALA A 176 -25.01 -6.37 8.61
N ASN A 177 -23.84 -6.74 9.12
CA ASN A 177 -23.25 -6.23 10.36
C ASN A 177 -22.02 -5.35 10.11
N ALA A 178 -21.61 -5.18 8.85
CA ALA A 178 -20.46 -4.38 8.48
C ALA A 178 -20.82 -2.90 8.42
N PHE A 179 -19.83 -2.04 8.61
CA PHE A 179 -20.01 -0.61 8.45
C PHE A 179 -20.14 -0.26 6.96
N LEU A 180 -21.03 0.68 6.63
CA LEU A 180 -21.19 1.15 5.27
C LEU A 180 -20.18 2.27 5.03
N VAL A 181 -19.43 2.18 3.94
CA VAL A 181 -18.56 3.28 3.51
C VAL A 181 -19.38 4.55 3.25
N SER A 182 -18.79 5.71 3.53
CA SER A 182 -19.41 6.98 3.16
C SER A 182 -19.70 7.07 1.66
N ARG A 183 -20.64 7.98 1.34
CA ARG A 183 -21.17 8.17 0.00
C ARG A 183 -20.96 9.60 -0.48
N ASP A 184 -20.78 9.74 -1.78
CA ASP A 184 -20.71 11.04 -2.43
C ASP A 184 -22.10 11.67 -2.62
N ASP A 185 -22.15 12.84 -3.24
CA ASP A 185 -23.37 13.59 -3.52
C ASP A 185 -24.27 12.94 -4.58
N GLN A 186 -23.77 11.93 -5.31
CA GLN A 186 -24.56 11.09 -6.22
C GLN A 186 -24.92 9.72 -5.62
N ASP A 187 -24.82 9.55 -4.30
CA ASP A 187 -25.12 8.31 -3.57
C ASP A 187 -24.24 7.11 -4.02
N ARG A 188 -23.03 7.37 -4.50
CA ARG A 188 -22.05 6.33 -4.84
C ARG A 188 -21.10 6.11 -3.66
N PRO A 189 -20.66 4.87 -3.41
CA PRO A 189 -19.65 4.61 -2.39
C PRO A 189 -18.34 5.32 -2.74
N VAL A 190 -17.74 6.03 -1.77
CA VAL A 190 -16.49 6.78 -1.98
C VAL A 190 -15.27 5.85 -2.10
N TYR A 191 -15.30 4.72 -1.39
CA TYR A 191 -14.29 3.66 -1.50
C TYR A 191 -14.92 2.32 -1.89
N GLY A 192 -14.10 1.43 -2.44
CA GLY A 192 -14.41 0.00 -2.44
C GLY A 192 -14.44 -0.57 -1.02
N GLY A 193 -15.20 -1.65 -0.81
CA GLY A 193 -15.29 -2.29 0.51
C GLY A 193 -13.99 -3.02 0.90
N THR A 194 -13.88 -3.48 2.15
CA THR A 194 -12.74 -4.31 2.55
C THR A 194 -12.73 -5.63 1.74
N PRO A 195 -11.59 -6.08 1.18
CA PRO A 195 -11.54 -7.38 0.50
C PRO A 195 -11.97 -8.52 1.41
N SER A 196 -12.84 -9.40 0.92
CA SER A 196 -13.34 -10.57 1.67
C SER A 196 -12.20 -11.51 2.06
N ASP A 197 -12.27 -12.15 3.23
CA ASP A 197 -11.20 -13.00 3.75
C ASP A 197 -10.82 -14.13 2.78
N PHE A 198 -11.82 -14.79 2.17
CA PHE A 198 -11.57 -15.86 1.20
C PHE A 198 -10.79 -15.36 -0.03
N ALA A 199 -11.05 -14.11 -0.46
CA ALA A 199 -10.41 -13.52 -1.64
C ALA A 199 -8.93 -13.23 -1.33
N VAL A 200 -8.65 -12.76 -0.12
CA VAL A 200 -7.27 -12.56 0.35
C VAL A 200 -6.50 -13.88 0.42
N VAL A 201 -7.10 -14.94 0.96
CA VAL A 201 -6.49 -16.28 1.00
C VAL A 201 -6.21 -16.81 -0.41
N GLN A 202 -7.16 -16.65 -1.33
CA GLN A 202 -7.00 -17.03 -2.74
C GLN A 202 -5.84 -16.28 -3.40
N ALA A 203 -5.75 -14.95 -3.21
CA ALA A 203 -4.68 -14.14 -3.77
C ALA A 203 -3.29 -14.53 -3.27
N ILE A 204 -3.14 -14.76 -1.96
CA ILE A 204 -1.87 -15.22 -1.39
C ILE A 204 -1.45 -16.55 -2.03
N ARG A 205 -2.37 -17.51 -2.13
CA ARG A 205 -2.09 -18.83 -2.72
C ARG A 205 -1.76 -18.73 -4.20
N GLU A 206 -2.46 -17.88 -4.96
CA GLU A 206 -2.23 -17.64 -6.38
C GLU A 206 -0.83 -17.06 -6.63
N MET A 207 -0.45 -16.01 -5.88
CA MET A 207 0.88 -15.43 -6.01
C MET A 207 1.98 -16.44 -5.67
N LYS A 208 1.80 -17.23 -4.60
CA LYS A 208 2.76 -18.28 -4.23
C LYS A 208 2.84 -19.40 -5.27
N ALA A 209 1.72 -19.80 -5.85
CA ALA A 209 1.68 -20.80 -6.93
C ALA A 209 2.46 -20.34 -8.17
N ARG A 210 2.52 -19.03 -8.42
CA ARG A 210 3.32 -18.40 -9.48
C ARG A 210 4.80 -18.21 -9.12
N GLY A 211 5.22 -18.59 -7.92
CA GLY A 211 6.58 -18.40 -7.43
C GLY A 211 6.90 -16.98 -6.94
N LEU A 212 5.88 -16.13 -6.73
CA LEU A 212 6.06 -14.78 -6.20
C LEU A 212 6.14 -14.80 -4.68
N ARG A 213 7.10 -14.07 -4.13
CA ARG A 213 7.16 -13.76 -2.70
C ARG A 213 6.05 -12.78 -2.33
N VAL A 214 5.46 -12.96 -1.16
CA VAL A 214 4.34 -12.13 -0.70
C VAL A 214 4.75 -11.33 0.53
N THR A 215 4.70 -10.00 0.42
CA THR A 215 4.67 -9.10 1.57
C THR A 215 3.22 -8.77 1.87
N PHE A 216 2.69 -9.20 3.00
CA PHE A 216 1.36 -8.78 3.41
C PHE A 216 1.43 -7.36 4.00
N TYR A 217 0.66 -6.45 3.40
CA TYR A 217 0.61 -5.04 3.75
C TYR A 217 -0.80 -4.69 4.26
N PRO A 218 -1.08 -4.80 5.56
CA PRO A 218 -2.30 -4.26 6.15
C PRO A 218 -2.33 -2.74 6.03
N PHE A 219 -3.43 -2.18 5.53
CA PHE A 219 -3.56 -0.76 5.24
C PHE A 219 -4.78 -0.14 5.95
N LEU A 220 -4.67 1.12 6.35
CA LEU A 220 -5.77 1.86 6.97
C LEU A 220 -6.19 3.02 6.06
N LEU A 221 -7.36 2.88 5.43
CA LEU A 221 -8.04 4.01 4.78
C LEU A 221 -8.79 4.82 5.83
N MET A 222 -9.03 6.11 5.61
CA MET A 222 -9.80 6.94 6.53
C MET A 222 -11.12 7.36 5.89
N ASP A 223 -12.23 6.88 6.46
CA ASP A 223 -13.58 7.20 6.02
C ASP A 223 -14.18 8.33 6.87
N VAL A 224 -13.73 9.55 6.61
CA VAL A 224 -14.22 10.78 7.27
C VAL A 224 -14.85 11.67 6.19
N PRO A 225 -16.18 11.66 6.01
CA PRO A 225 -16.80 12.38 4.90
C PRO A 225 -16.79 13.91 5.09
N PRO A 226 -16.95 14.68 4.00
CA PRO A 226 -17.17 16.13 4.09
C PRO A 226 -18.40 16.46 4.94
N GLY A 227 -18.35 17.56 5.68
CA GLY A 227 -19.44 18.00 6.54
C GLY A 227 -19.61 17.20 7.84
N ASN A 228 -18.66 16.33 8.19
CA ASN A 228 -18.65 15.64 9.48
C ASN A 228 -18.57 16.65 10.66
N THR A 229 -19.07 16.23 11.82
CA THR A 229 -19.09 17.05 13.05
C THR A 229 -18.04 16.61 14.07
N LEU A 230 -17.05 15.80 13.65
CA LEU A 230 -16.02 15.29 14.55
C LEU A 230 -15.13 16.43 15.05
N ALA A 231 -14.73 16.37 16.33
CA ALA A 231 -13.76 17.32 16.87
C ALA A 231 -12.41 17.11 16.17
N ASN A 232 -11.83 18.19 15.65
CA ASN A 232 -10.56 18.12 14.95
C ASN A 232 -9.38 18.24 15.95
N PRO A 233 -8.51 17.22 16.04
CA PRO A 233 -7.40 17.24 16.99
C PRO A 233 -6.39 18.38 16.70
N TYR A 234 -6.40 18.93 15.47
CA TYR A 234 -5.53 20.02 14.99
C TYR A 234 -6.20 21.40 14.98
N SER A 235 -7.27 21.64 15.75
CA SER A 235 -7.92 22.97 15.86
C SER A 235 -8.23 23.38 17.30
N ALA A 236 -7.44 22.90 18.26
CA ALA A 236 -7.69 23.05 19.69
C ALA A 236 -9.09 22.56 20.12
N ASN A 237 -9.66 21.59 19.40
CA ASN A 237 -11.02 21.05 19.58
C ASN A 237 -12.17 22.10 19.54
N ALA A 238 -11.91 23.35 19.16
CA ALA A 238 -12.87 24.46 19.36
C ALA A 238 -13.00 25.47 18.21
N ALA A 239 -12.01 25.61 17.31
CA ALA A 239 -12.02 26.71 16.33
C ALA A 239 -12.79 26.40 15.04
N THR A 240 -12.89 25.12 14.65
CA THR A 240 -13.60 24.68 13.45
C THR A 240 -14.27 23.33 13.71
N LEU A 241 -15.57 23.24 13.40
CA LEU A 241 -16.31 21.99 13.42
C LEU A 241 -15.85 21.11 12.24
N GLY A 242 -15.64 19.82 12.52
CA GLY A 242 -15.31 18.83 11.52
C GLY A 242 -13.82 18.60 11.32
N GLN A 243 -13.49 17.33 11.07
CA GLN A 243 -12.17 16.90 10.62
C GLN A 243 -12.04 17.07 9.10
N PRO A 244 -10.81 17.16 8.56
CA PRO A 244 -10.57 17.15 7.12
C PRO A 244 -11.19 15.91 6.48
N SER A 245 -11.76 16.06 5.28
CA SER A 245 -12.35 14.95 4.54
C SER A 245 -11.29 13.95 4.11
N PHE A 246 -11.59 12.65 4.26
CA PHE A 246 -10.78 11.53 3.78
C PHE A 246 -9.27 11.68 4.04
N PRO A 247 -8.87 11.97 5.29
CA PRO A 247 -7.50 12.35 5.60
C PRO A 247 -6.57 11.15 5.45
N TRP A 248 -5.29 11.41 5.21
CA TRP A 248 -4.27 10.36 5.31
C TRP A 248 -4.15 9.82 6.75
N ARG A 249 -3.99 8.49 6.91
CA ARG A 249 -3.88 7.79 8.21
C ARG A 249 -2.73 8.30 9.09
N GLY A 250 -1.65 8.80 8.50
CA GLY A 250 -0.54 9.40 9.23
C GLY A 250 -0.90 10.66 10.01
N ARG A 251 -2.14 11.16 9.87
CA ARG A 251 -2.71 12.25 10.68
C ARG A 251 -3.47 11.78 11.91
N ILE A 252 -3.61 10.47 12.16
CA ILE A 252 -4.19 9.98 13.42
C ILE A 252 -3.25 10.40 14.55
N THR A 253 -3.75 11.10 15.57
CA THR A 253 -2.92 11.61 16.67
C THR A 253 -3.71 11.77 17.97
N CYS A 254 -3.03 12.16 19.05
CA CYS A 254 -3.67 12.49 20.32
C CYS A 254 -4.61 13.70 20.20
N SER A 255 -5.61 13.80 21.05
CA SER A 255 -6.58 14.90 21.00
C SER A 255 -6.67 15.62 22.35
N PRO A 256 -6.39 16.94 22.40
CA PRO A 256 -5.81 17.76 21.33
C PRO A 256 -4.37 17.35 20.95
N ALA A 257 -4.00 17.56 19.68
CA ALA A 257 -2.70 17.17 19.11
C ALA A 257 -1.54 17.98 19.69
N ALA A 258 -0.30 17.47 19.57
CA ALA A 258 0.90 18.21 19.94
C ALA A 258 0.97 19.56 19.20
N GLY A 259 1.37 20.62 19.91
CA GLY A 259 1.43 21.98 19.36
C GLY A 259 0.11 22.75 19.37
N PHE A 260 -1.01 22.14 19.81
CA PHE A 260 -2.31 22.80 19.93
C PHE A 260 -2.67 23.07 21.39
N ALA A 261 -3.50 24.10 21.61
CA ALA A 261 -3.95 24.46 22.96
C ALA A 261 -4.67 23.28 23.63
N GLY A 262 -4.33 23.04 24.90
CA GLY A 262 -4.85 21.92 25.68
C GLY A 262 -4.31 20.55 25.27
N THR A 263 -3.22 20.48 24.50
CA THR A 263 -2.60 19.21 24.09
C THR A 263 -2.41 18.25 25.26
N VAL A 264 -2.68 16.97 24.99
CA VAL A 264 -2.40 15.88 25.93
C VAL A 264 -1.05 15.21 25.66
N ASP A 265 -0.29 15.66 24.67
CA ASP A 265 1.07 15.18 24.42
C ASP A 265 1.94 15.38 25.69
N LYS A 266 2.84 14.43 25.94
CA LYS A 266 3.66 14.31 27.17
C LYS A 266 2.84 14.05 28.45
N THR A 267 1.63 13.51 28.35
CA THR A 267 0.81 13.18 29.52
C THR A 267 0.34 11.72 29.56
N ALA A 268 -0.10 11.25 30.73
CA ALA A 268 -0.72 9.93 30.88
C ALA A 268 -2.03 9.79 30.05
N VAL A 269 -2.72 10.90 29.75
CA VAL A 269 -3.93 10.87 28.92
C VAL A 269 -3.59 10.47 27.48
N ALA A 270 -2.47 10.93 26.92
CA ALA A 270 -2.00 10.48 25.62
C ALA A 270 -1.72 8.97 25.59
N ALA A 271 -1.13 8.42 26.66
CA ALA A 271 -0.93 6.97 26.77
C ALA A 271 -2.25 6.19 26.75
N ALA A 272 -3.28 6.68 27.47
CA ALA A 272 -4.60 6.07 27.49
C ALA A 272 -5.29 6.12 26.12
N GLN A 273 -5.20 7.25 25.40
CA GLN A 273 -5.76 7.38 24.06
C GLN A 273 -5.06 6.44 23.06
N VAL A 274 -3.74 6.30 23.12
CA VAL A 274 -2.99 5.34 22.29
C VAL A 274 -3.37 3.89 22.61
N SER A 275 -3.48 3.55 23.90
CA SER A 275 -3.92 2.21 24.32
C SER A 275 -5.30 1.86 23.77
N ALA A 276 -6.25 2.81 23.81
CA ALA A 276 -7.59 2.63 23.27
C ALA A 276 -7.60 2.34 21.76
N PHE A 277 -6.73 3.02 20.99
CA PHE A 277 -6.60 2.78 19.54
C PHE A 277 -6.06 1.40 19.19
N PHE A 278 -5.04 0.94 19.92
CA PHE A 278 -4.51 -0.40 19.71
C PHE A 278 -5.54 -1.47 20.08
N GLY A 279 -6.36 -1.23 21.10
CA GLY A 279 -7.34 -2.19 21.61
C GLY A 279 -6.68 -3.29 22.43
N ALA A 280 -7.47 -4.26 22.88
CA ALA A 280 -7.04 -5.31 23.80
C ALA A 280 -6.94 -6.69 23.14
N ALA A 281 -7.03 -6.75 21.81
CA ALA A 281 -7.00 -8.02 21.07
C ALA A 281 -5.72 -8.81 21.34
N THR A 282 -5.86 -10.12 21.50
CA THR A 282 -4.76 -11.09 21.71
C THR A 282 -4.79 -12.18 20.65
N PRO A 283 -3.67 -12.88 20.38
CA PRO A 283 -3.64 -13.97 19.41
C PRO A 283 -4.69 -15.07 19.64
N ALA A 284 -5.09 -15.31 20.91
CA ALA A 284 -6.04 -16.35 21.29
C ALA A 284 -7.52 -16.00 20.99
N GLN A 285 -7.83 -14.76 20.62
CA GLN A 285 -9.20 -14.28 20.38
C GLN A 285 -9.65 -14.42 18.91
N PHE A 286 -9.06 -15.38 18.20
CA PHE A 286 -9.40 -15.69 16.82
C PHE A 286 -9.65 -17.19 16.69
N ALA A 287 -10.81 -17.56 16.16
CA ALA A 287 -11.17 -18.94 15.85
C ALA A 287 -10.97 -19.21 14.36
N ILE A 288 -10.23 -20.28 14.07
CA ILE A 288 -9.91 -20.73 12.72
C ILE A 288 -10.76 -21.95 12.39
N SER A 289 -11.42 -21.94 11.23
CA SER A 289 -12.17 -23.08 10.71
C SER A 289 -11.98 -23.19 9.20
N GLY A 290 -11.22 -24.19 8.76
CA GLY A 290 -10.77 -24.26 7.36
C GLY A 290 -10.00 -22.98 7.01
N ASP A 291 -10.40 -22.31 5.92
CA ASP A 291 -9.81 -21.06 5.45
C ASP A 291 -10.42 -19.78 6.08
N THR A 292 -11.28 -19.93 7.09
CA THR A 292 -11.99 -18.80 7.72
C THR A 292 -11.37 -18.44 9.06
N VAL A 293 -11.23 -17.14 9.32
CA VAL A 293 -10.80 -16.57 10.60
C VAL A 293 -11.93 -15.70 11.16
N SER A 294 -12.33 -15.96 12.41
CA SER A 294 -13.43 -15.22 13.07
C SER A 294 -13.01 -14.68 14.42
N TRP A 295 -13.49 -13.49 14.77
CA TRP A 295 -13.23 -12.86 16.06
C TRP A 295 -14.05 -13.49 17.18
N THR A 296 -13.40 -13.79 18.30
CA THR A 296 -14.05 -14.34 19.51
C THR A 296 -13.90 -13.46 20.75
N GLY A 297 -13.22 -12.31 20.64
CA GLY A 297 -13.14 -11.33 21.71
C GLY A 297 -14.36 -10.41 21.79
N PRO A 298 -14.30 -9.35 22.62
CA PRO A 298 -15.41 -8.41 22.79
C PRO A 298 -15.87 -7.78 21.47
N SER A 299 -17.17 -7.75 21.21
CA SER A 299 -17.75 -7.20 19.98
C SER A 299 -17.54 -5.67 19.82
N SER A 300 -17.25 -4.99 20.93
CA SER A 300 -16.94 -3.56 20.97
C SER A 300 -15.48 -3.24 20.62
N ASP A 301 -14.57 -4.23 20.59
CA ASP A 301 -13.17 -4.00 20.24
C ASP A 301 -13.03 -3.82 18.72
N TRP A 302 -12.64 -2.62 18.32
CA TRP A 302 -12.30 -2.24 16.95
C TRP A 302 -10.94 -1.56 16.91
N GLY A 303 -9.98 -2.07 17.70
CA GLY A 303 -8.63 -1.55 17.75
C GLY A 303 -7.75 -2.09 16.61
N LEU A 304 -6.62 -1.41 16.38
CA LEU A 304 -5.62 -1.78 15.38
C LEU A 304 -5.12 -3.23 15.58
N ARG A 305 -4.93 -3.68 16.83
CA ARG A 305 -4.47 -5.03 17.11
C ARG A 305 -5.43 -6.09 16.57
N ARG A 306 -6.74 -5.84 16.61
CA ARG A 306 -7.74 -6.77 16.08
C ARG A 306 -7.56 -6.97 14.57
N MET A 307 -7.40 -5.87 13.83
CA MET A 307 -7.14 -5.91 12.39
C MET A 307 -5.83 -6.66 12.08
N ILE A 308 -4.74 -6.27 12.75
CA ILE A 308 -3.41 -6.82 12.44
C ILE A 308 -3.32 -8.31 12.80
N LEU A 309 -3.84 -8.72 13.94
CA LEU A 309 -3.83 -10.13 14.36
C LEU A 309 -4.81 -10.98 13.54
N HIS A 310 -5.96 -10.42 13.11
CA HIS A 310 -6.83 -11.07 12.12
C HIS A 310 -6.04 -11.45 10.87
N TYR A 311 -5.33 -10.47 10.30
CA TYR A 311 -4.55 -10.71 9.09
C TYR A 311 -3.35 -11.62 9.30
N ALA A 312 -2.73 -11.62 10.48
CA ALA A 312 -1.68 -12.61 10.80
C ALA A 312 -2.25 -14.04 10.74
N HIS A 313 -3.40 -14.29 11.35
CA HIS A 313 -4.08 -15.59 11.27
C HIS A 313 -4.53 -15.92 9.84
N LEU A 314 -5.01 -14.92 9.09
CA LEU A 314 -5.43 -15.11 7.69
C LEU A 314 -4.24 -15.44 6.77
N CYS A 315 -3.08 -14.84 7.02
CA CYS A 315 -1.85 -15.19 6.31
C CYS A 315 -1.38 -16.61 6.68
N ALA A 316 -1.48 -16.99 7.97
CA ALA A 316 -1.14 -18.34 8.41
C ALA A 316 -2.01 -19.40 7.71
N VAL A 317 -3.34 -19.19 7.65
CA VAL A 317 -4.26 -20.13 6.99
C VAL A 317 -4.07 -20.20 5.47
N ALA A 318 -3.62 -19.11 4.85
CA ALA A 318 -3.25 -19.09 3.43
C ALA A 318 -1.97 -19.89 3.12
N GLY A 319 -1.24 -20.37 4.15
CA GLY A 319 0.02 -21.10 4.01
C GLY A 319 1.26 -20.23 4.25
N GLY A 320 1.11 -19.10 4.93
CA GLY A 320 2.18 -18.16 5.29
C GLY A 320 2.57 -17.19 4.18
N VAL A 321 3.27 -16.12 4.57
CA VAL A 321 3.80 -15.06 3.69
C VAL A 321 5.29 -14.82 3.99
N ASP A 322 6.02 -14.25 3.05
CA ASP A 322 7.47 -13.98 3.18
C ASP A 322 7.75 -12.83 4.14
N ALA A 323 6.91 -11.79 4.09
CA ALA A 323 6.97 -10.64 4.99
C ALA A 323 5.58 -10.17 5.41
N PHE A 324 5.48 -9.52 6.57
CA PHE A 324 4.25 -9.00 7.13
C PHE A 324 4.51 -7.65 7.80
N LEU A 325 3.73 -6.63 7.43
CA LEU A 325 3.81 -5.31 8.06
C LEU A 325 2.85 -5.18 9.25
N ILE A 326 3.33 -4.72 10.40
CA ILE A 326 2.50 -4.46 11.59
C ILE A 326 1.80 -3.09 11.58
N GLY A 327 2.15 -2.27 10.59
CA GLY A 327 1.63 -0.92 10.40
C GLY A 327 2.46 -0.17 9.37
N SER A 328 1.94 0.97 8.93
CA SER A 328 2.61 1.80 7.94
C SER A 328 2.19 3.27 8.05
N GLU A 329 3.14 4.18 7.83
CA GLU A 329 2.93 5.64 7.75
C GLU A 329 2.11 6.22 8.92
N MET A 330 2.24 5.67 10.12
CA MET A 330 1.51 6.11 11.30
C MET A 330 2.23 7.25 12.03
N ARG A 331 2.84 8.19 11.29
CA ARG A 331 3.70 9.26 11.83
C ARG A 331 3.06 10.05 12.97
N GLY A 332 1.80 10.45 12.82
CA GLY A 332 1.05 11.19 13.85
C GLY A 332 0.80 10.39 15.13
N LEU A 333 0.79 9.06 15.05
CA LEU A 333 0.58 8.12 16.16
C LEU A 333 1.92 7.77 16.84
N THR A 334 2.95 7.48 16.06
CA THR A 334 4.28 7.07 16.55
C THR A 334 5.02 8.21 17.26
N THR A 335 4.68 9.46 16.94
CA THR A 335 5.25 10.66 17.55
C THR A 335 4.52 11.15 18.81
N ILE A 336 3.37 10.55 19.17
CA ILE A 336 2.68 10.85 20.43
C ILE A 336 3.58 10.47 21.59
N ARG A 337 3.67 11.34 22.61
CA ARG A 337 4.45 11.11 23.81
C ARG A 337 3.56 11.00 25.05
N SER A 338 3.92 10.10 25.97
CA SER A 338 3.28 9.98 27.30
C SER A 338 4.06 10.67 28.42
N SER A 339 5.28 11.12 28.13
CA SER A 339 6.13 11.95 28.98
C SER A 339 7.10 12.75 28.08
N ALA A 340 8.14 13.38 28.63
CA ALA A 340 9.10 14.14 27.82
C ALA A 340 9.72 13.34 26.65
N SER A 341 9.94 12.04 26.83
CA SER A 341 10.68 11.18 25.87
C SER A 341 10.13 9.77 25.69
N ALA A 342 8.98 9.44 26.29
CA ALA A 342 8.34 8.12 26.15
C ALA A 342 7.28 8.12 25.04
N TYR A 343 7.40 7.16 24.11
CA TYR A 343 6.53 7.02 22.95
C TYR A 343 5.64 5.75 23.09
N PRO A 344 4.39 5.86 23.59
CA PRO A 344 3.53 4.71 23.88
C PRO A 344 3.21 3.87 22.65
N ALA A 345 3.02 4.47 21.47
CA ALA A 345 2.72 3.73 20.24
C ALA A 345 3.87 2.80 19.83
N VAL A 346 5.12 3.26 20.00
CA VAL A 346 6.32 2.44 19.76
C VAL A 346 6.31 1.21 20.67
N THR A 347 5.97 1.39 21.94
CA THR A 347 5.85 0.27 22.90
C THR A 347 4.75 -0.71 22.48
N ALA A 348 3.60 -0.20 22.04
CA ALA A 348 2.48 -1.04 21.58
C ALA A 348 2.79 -1.80 20.28
N PHE A 349 3.52 -1.19 19.33
CA PHE A 349 3.98 -1.87 18.12
C PHE A 349 4.97 -2.99 18.42
N LYS A 350 5.87 -2.82 19.39
CA LYS A 350 6.77 -3.91 19.82
C LYS A 350 6.00 -5.11 20.34
N ALA A 351 5.01 -4.88 21.20
CA ALA A 351 4.14 -5.93 21.71
C ALA A 351 3.37 -6.62 20.56
N LEU A 352 2.82 -5.82 19.63
CA LEU A 352 2.14 -6.35 18.46
C LEU A 352 3.05 -7.18 17.54
N ALA A 353 4.32 -6.78 17.36
CA ALA A 353 5.31 -7.55 16.59
C ALA A 353 5.54 -8.94 17.21
N ALA A 354 5.70 -9.01 18.54
CA ALA A 354 5.84 -10.28 19.26
C ALA A 354 4.59 -11.17 19.08
N ASP A 355 3.40 -10.59 19.19
CA ASP A 355 2.14 -11.33 18.98
C ASP A 355 2.00 -11.83 17.54
N VAL A 356 2.35 -11.01 16.54
CA VAL A 356 2.36 -11.44 15.13
C VAL A 356 3.36 -12.56 14.89
N LYS A 357 4.57 -12.48 15.46
CA LYS A 357 5.56 -13.58 15.40
C LYS A 357 5.04 -14.86 16.05
N SER A 358 4.26 -14.77 17.13
CA SER A 358 3.66 -15.94 17.77
C SER A 358 2.65 -16.67 16.87
N VAL A 359 2.02 -15.96 15.93
CA VAL A 359 1.04 -16.50 14.97
C VAL A 359 1.72 -17.01 13.70
N LEU A 360 2.60 -16.21 13.10
CA LEU A 360 3.21 -16.50 11.79
C LEU A 360 4.48 -17.36 11.89
N GLY A 361 5.07 -17.46 13.09
CA GLY A 361 6.31 -18.17 13.32
C GLY A 361 7.55 -17.44 12.79
N PRO A 362 8.74 -18.07 12.90
CA PRO A 362 10.02 -17.43 12.58
C PRO A 362 10.28 -17.30 11.07
N GLY A 363 9.55 -18.04 10.23
CA GLY A 363 9.75 -18.03 8.77
C GLY A 363 9.29 -16.75 8.08
N THR A 364 8.29 -16.06 8.65
CA THR A 364 7.80 -14.78 8.13
C THR A 364 8.60 -13.62 8.72
N LYS A 365 9.10 -12.74 7.86
CA LYS A 365 9.73 -11.48 8.28
C LYS A 365 8.67 -10.48 8.72
N VAL A 366 8.91 -9.77 9.82
CA VAL A 366 7.98 -8.79 10.39
C VAL A 366 8.67 -7.43 10.41
N GLY A 367 7.95 -6.39 9.99
CA GLY A 367 8.47 -5.02 9.96
C GLY A 367 7.38 -3.98 10.12
N TYR A 368 7.77 -2.71 10.26
CA TYR A 368 6.88 -1.54 10.14
C TYR A 368 7.36 -0.74 8.91
N ALA A 369 6.43 -0.12 8.18
CA ALA A 369 6.76 0.71 7.02
C ALA A 369 6.55 2.18 7.36
N SER A 370 7.57 2.85 7.87
CA SER A 370 7.47 4.28 8.23
C SER A 370 7.29 5.15 6.99
N ASP A 371 6.63 6.29 7.18
CA ASP A 371 6.65 7.35 6.15
C ASP A 371 8.08 7.88 5.96
N TRP A 372 8.42 8.32 4.75
CA TRP A 372 9.74 8.90 4.45
C TRP A 372 10.09 10.10 5.34
N SER A 373 9.09 10.82 5.87
CA SER A 373 9.28 11.95 6.80
C SER A 373 9.28 11.54 8.28
N GLU A 374 9.28 10.24 8.59
CA GLU A 374 9.15 9.68 9.95
C GLU A 374 10.38 8.87 10.39
N TYR A 375 10.95 8.06 9.49
CA TYR A 375 11.93 7.01 9.83
C TYR A 375 13.18 7.53 10.56
N PHE A 376 13.65 8.72 10.20
CA PHE A 376 14.95 9.27 10.62
C PHE A 376 14.92 9.89 12.03
N GLY A 377 13.73 10.08 12.60
CA GLY A 377 13.56 10.61 13.95
C GLY A 377 12.38 11.58 14.07
N HIS A 378 12.18 12.05 15.29
CA HIS A 378 11.19 13.06 15.64
C HIS A 378 11.91 14.25 16.25
N GLN A 379 11.75 15.42 15.62
CA GLN A 379 12.24 16.71 16.10
C GLN A 379 11.03 17.57 16.48
N PRO A 380 10.62 17.59 17.76
CA PRO A 380 9.40 18.28 18.17
C PRO A 380 9.52 19.79 17.96
N GLY A 381 8.47 20.40 17.41
CA GLY A 381 8.35 21.85 17.25
C GLY A 381 7.99 22.59 18.55
N ASP A 382 8.39 22.09 19.72
CA ASP A 382 8.02 22.60 21.04
C ASP A 382 9.09 23.52 21.66
N GLY A 383 10.09 23.92 20.87
CA GLY A 383 11.16 24.83 21.28
C GLY A 383 12.31 24.18 22.07
N THR A 384 12.21 22.89 22.38
CA THR A 384 13.27 22.14 23.09
C THR A 384 14.55 21.99 22.26
N GLY A 385 14.40 21.91 20.92
CA GLY A 385 15.50 21.55 20.03
C GLY A 385 15.88 20.06 20.12
N ASP A 386 15.05 19.23 20.76
CA ASP A 386 15.30 17.81 20.92
C ASP A 386 15.28 17.07 19.58
N VAL A 387 16.14 16.05 19.46
CA VAL A 387 16.15 15.09 18.35
C VAL A 387 16.00 13.69 18.93
N PHE A 388 14.88 13.03 18.61
CA PHE A 388 14.58 11.68 19.09
C PHE A 388 14.64 10.67 17.95
N PHE A 389 15.50 9.67 18.08
CA PHE A 389 15.37 8.41 17.33
C PHE A 389 14.28 7.55 17.97
N HIS A 390 13.03 8.02 17.83
CA HIS A 390 11.88 7.49 18.56
C HIS A 390 11.51 6.06 18.14
N LEU A 391 11.74 5.70 16.87
CA LEU A 391 11.48 4.35 16.34
C LEU A 391 12.60 3.33 16.61
N ASP A 392 13.81 3.75 17.00
CA ASP A 392 14.91 2.81 17.29
C ASP A 392 14.54 1.66 18.24
N PRO A 393 13.76 1.86 19.33
CA PRO A 393 13.37 0.76 20.20
C PRO A 393 12.49 -0.29 19.52
N LEU A 394 11.77 0.07 18.46
CA LEU A 394 11.02 -0.85 17.60
C LEU A 394 11.98 -1.52 16.61
N TRP A 395 12.81 -0.74 15.91
CA TRP A 395 13.78 -1.24 14.93
C TRP A 395 14.84 -2.18 15.48
N SER A 396 15.20 -2.00 16.75
CA SER A 396 16.12 -2.88 17.47
C SER A 396 15.42 -4.00 18.25
N ASP A 397 14.08 -4.09 18.19
CA ASP A 397 13.37 -5.20 18.83
C ASP A 397 13.65 -6.51 18.10
N ALA A 398 13.85 -7.60 18.85
CA ALA A 398 14.17 -8.91 18.29
C ALA A 398 13.06 -9.50 17.41
N ASN A 399 11.84 -8.96 17.48
CA ASN A 399 10.71 -9.39 16.63
C ASN A 399 10.59 -8.60 15.32
N ILE A 400 11.46 -7.61 15.08
CA ILE A 400 11.52 -6.85 13.83
C ILE A 400 12.71 -7.32 13.00
N ASP A 401 12.45 -7.75 11.77
CA ASP A 401 13.47 -8.28 10.86
C ASP A 401 13.98 -7.26 9.84
N PHE A 402 13.21 -6.18 9.60
CA PHE A 402 13.57 -5.14 8.64
C PHE A 402 12.90 -3.79 8.95
N ILE A 403 13.51 -2.72 8.43
CA ILE A 403 12.96 -1.37 8.41
C ILE A 403 12.33 -1.14 7.04
N GLY A 404 11.02 -0.88 7.01
CA GLY A 404 10.31 -0.44 5.81
C GLY A 404 10.22 1.08 5.76
N ILE A 405 10.34 1.66 4.56
CA ILE A 405 10.17 3.09 4.33
C ILE A 405 9.33 3.27 3.07
N ASP A 406 8.18 3.93 3.21
CA ASP A 406 7.37 4.38 2.08
C ASP A 406 8.02 5.65 1.51
N ASN A 407 8.88 5.45 0.50
CA ASN A 407 9.86 6.42 0.03
C ASN A 407 9.29 7.38 -1.04
N TYR A 408 8.70 8.49 -0.60
CA TYR A 408 8.19 9.56 -1.47
C TYR A 408 9.03 10.85 -1.38
N MET A 409 10.33 10.72 -1.17
CA MET A 409 11.23 11.86 -1.06
C MET A 409 11.31 12.64 -2.39
N PRO A 410 11.30 13.99 -2.36
CA PRO A 410 11.37 14.79 -3.58
C PRO A 410 12.66 14.53 -4.37
N LEU A 411 12.56 14.21 -5.66
CA LEU A 411 13.72 13.98 -6.54
C LEU A 411 14.13 15.23 -7.33
N SER A 412 13.34 16.30 -7.28
CA SER A 412 13.50 17.48 -8.13
C SER A 412 12.79 18.68 -7.52
N ASP A 413 13.34 19.88 -7.72
CA ASP A 413 12.68 21.18 -7.50
C ASP A 413 12.49 21.95 -8.83
N TRP A 414 12.47 21.20 -9.94
CA TRP A 414 12.22 21.72 -11.27
C TRP A 414 10.84 22.39 -11.35
N ARG A 415 10.73 23.49 -12.11
CA ARG A 415 9.47 24.19 -12.37
C ARG A 415 9.24 24.36 -13.86
N ASP A 416 8.02 24.76 -14.21
CA ASP A 416 7.73 25.11 -15.60
C ASP A 416 8.61 26.30 -16.05
N GLY A 417 9.15 26.20 -17.27
CA GLY A 417 10.03 27.21 -17.85
C GLY A 417 11.52 27.01 -17.50
N PHE A 418 12.31 28.07 -17.68
CA PHE A 418 13.76 28.05 -17.50
C PHE A 418 14.30 29.16 -16.58
N ASP A 419 13.41 29.94 -15.97
CA ASP A 419 13.77 31.04 -15.08
C ASP A 419 14.02 30.59 -13.62
N HIS A 420 13.83 29.31 -13.33
CA HIS A 420 14.00 28.74 -11.99
C HIS A 420 15.45 28.31 -11.72
N ALA A 421 15.82 28.21 -10.44
CA ALA A 421 17.19 27.99 -9.98
C ALA A 421 17.87 26.75 -10.58
N ASP A 422 17.15 25.65 -10.81
CA ASP A 422 17.69 24.41 -11.37
C ASP A 422 18.02 24.54 -12.86
N ALA A 423 17.18 25.21 -13.65
CA ALA A 423 17.47 25.51 -15.05
C ALA A 423 18.65 26.49 -15.17
N LEU A 424 18.74 27.47 -14.26
CA LEU A 424 19.87 28.39 -14.17
C LEU A 424 21.18 27.70 -13.74
N GLN A 425 21.11 26.50 -13.16
CA GLN A 425 22.28 25.62 -12.92
C GLN A 425 22.69 24.80 -14.15
N SER A 426 22.17 25.14 -15.34
CA SER A 426 22.51 24.49 -16.63
C SER A 426 22.05 23.04 -16.76
N TRP A 427 21.10 22.59 -15.94
CA TRP A 427 20.40 21.33 -16.20
C TRP A 427 19.45 21.53 -17.40
N PRO A 428 19.50 20.67 -18.44
CA PRO A 428 18.78 20.92 -19.69
C PRO A 428 17.28 20.61 -19.61
N ALA A 429 16.88 19.70 -18.70
CA ALA A 429 15.49 19.30 -18.53
C ALA A 429 15.26 18.57 -17.19
N ILE A 430 13.99 18.50 -16.77
CA ILE A 430 13.55 17.72 -15.59
C ILE A 430 13.92 16.23 -15.66
N HIS A 431 14.02 15.67 -16.86
CA HIS A 431 14.33 14.26 -17.11
C HIS A 431 15.82 14.01 -17.37
N ASP A 432 16.67 15.02 -17.19
CA ASP A 432 18.12 14.81 -17.26
C ASP A 432 18.55 13.78 -16.21
N ARG A 433 19.21 12.71 -16.66
CA ARG A 433 19.60 11.59 -15.80
C ARG A 433 20.58 12.04 -14.71
N GLY A 434 21.52 12.92 -15.05
CA GLY A 434 22.49 13.45 -14.09
C GLY A 434 21.83 14.30 -13.01
N TYR A 435 20.86 15.14 -13.39
CA TYR A 435 20.08 15.96 -12.48
C TYR A 435 19.33 15.11 -11.46
N LEU A 436 18.56 14.12 -11.94
CA LEU A 436 17.78 13.24 -11.08
C LEU A 436 18.68 12.41 -10.16
N GLN A 437 19.79 11.88 -10.68
CA GLN A 437 20.75 11.11 -9.87
C GLN A 437 21.43 11.96 -8.78
N ALA A 438 21.83 13.19 -9.09
CA ALA A 438 22.41 14.12 -8.12
C ALA A 438 21.44 14.47 -6.99
N ASN A 439 20.13 14.44 -7.26
CA ASN A 439 19.10 14.70 -6.27
C ASN A 439 18.65 13.46 -5.48
N ILE A 440 19.17 12.25 -5.71
CA ILE A 440 18.80 11.08 -4.87
C ILE A 440 19.27 11.30 -3.42
N ALA A 441 20.53 11.69 -3.26
CA ALA A 441 21.16 12.04 -1.98
C ALA A 441 21.69 13.49 -2.02
N GLY A 442 20.82 14.40 -2.47
CA GLY A 442 21.09 15.83 -2.65
C GLY A 442 19.79 16.63 -2.75
N GLY A 443 19.90 17.95 -2.85
CA GLY A 443 18.76 18.85 -3.03
C GLY A 443 17.89 19.02 -1.78
N GLU A 444 16.58 19.18 -1.98
CA GLU A 444 15.60 19.33 -0.88
C GLU A 444 15.66 18.09 0.03
N GLY A 445 15.81 18.30 1.34
CA GLY A 445 15.85 17.20 2.32
C GLY A 445 17.23 16.58 2.55
N PHE A 446 18.24 17.03 1.81
CA PHE A 446 19.64 16.66 2.03
C PHE A 446 20.52 17.90 2.19
N ASP A 447 20.59 18.74 1.18
CA ASP A 447 21.41 19.95 1.18
C ASP A 447 20.68 21.13 1.82
N TRP A 448 19.38 21.24 1.56
CA TRP A 448 18.56 22.39 1.96
C TRP A 448 17.09 22.02 2.19
N PHE A 449 16.33 22.93 2.78
CA PHE A 449 14.87 22.85 2.94
C PHE A 449 14.23 24.23 2.72
N TYR A 450 12.90 24.26 2.57
CA TYR A 450 12.12 25.51 2.58
C TYR A 450 11.55 25.77 3.96
N ALA A 451 11.84 26.96 4.52
CA ALA A 451 11.35 27.33 5.86
C ALA A 451 9.87 27.76 5.83
N SER A 452 9.34 28.13 4.66
CA SER A 452 7.95 28.53 4.47
C SER A 452 7.46 28.26 3.05
N ALA A 453 6.14 28.36 2.84
CA ALA A 453 5.55 28.32 1.50
C ALA A 453 6.02 29.50 0.63
N ALA A 454 6.26 30.67 1.22
CA ALA A 454 6.81 31.82 0.52
C ALA A 454 8.23 31.55 0.03
N ASP A 455 9.07 30.92 0.87
CA ASP A 455 10.43 30.52 0.48
C ASP A 455 10.42 29.49 -0.64
N ARG A 456 9.48 28.53 -0.60
CA ARG A 456 9.29 27.56 -1.68
C ARG A 456 8.97 28.25 -3.00
N SER A 457 8.00 29.17 -3.00
CA SER A 457 7.64 29.93 -4.19
C SER A 457 8.79 30.80 -4.73
N ALA A 458 9.63 31.33 -3.85
CA ALA A 458 10.75 32.21 -4.20
C ALA A 458 12.09 31.47 -4.41
N GLN A 459 12.15 30.14 -4.28
CA GLN A 459 13.41 29.38 -4.24
C GLN A 459 14.44 29.80 -3.19
N ILE A 460 13.97 30.28 -2.03
CA ILE A 460 14.84 30.59 -0.91
C ILE A 460 15.18 29.29 -0.18
N ARG A 461 16.25 28.63 -0.66
CA ARG A 461 16.75 27.34 -0.15
C ARG A 461 17.59 27.55 1.10
N THR A 462 17.11 27.07 2.26
CA THR A 462 17.84 27.18 3.53
C THR A 462 18.72 25.94 3.74
N PRO A 463 20.05 26.08 3.93
CA PRO A 463 20.93 24.93 4.13
C PRO A 463 20.55 24.08 5.36
N ILE A 464 20.59 22.76 5.22
CA ILE A 464 20.47 21.84 6.35
C ILE A 464 21.83 21.71 7.04
N THR A 465 21.97 22.41 8.16
CA THR A 465 23.14 22.37 9.03
C THR A 465 22.71 22.17 10.47
N ASP A 466 23.60 21.61 11.27
CA ASP A 466 23.45 21.51 12.71
C ASP A 466 24.51 22.35 13.45
N GLY A 467 25.18 23.28 12.76
CA GLY A 467 26.18 24.16 13.36
C GLY A 467 27.37 23.39 13.96
N ALA A 468 27.76 23.75 15.18
CA ALA A 468 29.02 23.31 15.79
C ALA A 468 29.13 21.80 16.08
N SER A 469 28.03 21.04 16.02
CA SER A 469 28.06 19.61 16.35
C SER A 469 28.31 18.69 15.16
N GLY A 470 28.26 19.20 13.91
CA GLY A 470 28.72 18.49 12.71
C GLY A 470 27.97 17.18 12.36
N LYS A 471 26.71 17.05 12.76
CA LYS A 471 25.77 15.95 12.50
C LYS A 471 24.51 16.42 11.76
N PRO A 472 24.62 17.06 10.58
CA PRO A 472 23.44 17.52 9.84
C PRO A 472 22.53 16.37 9.38
N TRP A 473 23.06 15.15 9.28
CA TRP A 473 22.32 13.94 8.88
C TRP A 473 21.10 13.65 9.74
N VAL A 474 21.06 14.08 11.01
CA VAL A 474 19.89 13.87 11.89
C VAL A 474 18.65 14.68 11.46
N PHE A 475 18.82 15.62 10.54
CA PHE A 475 17.78 16.46 9.95
C PHE A 475 17.56 16.19 8.46
N ARG A 476 18.35 15.29 7.85
CA ARG A 476 18.30 14.99 6.42
C ARG A 476 17.51 13.72 6.18
N TYR A 477 16.23 13.85 5.86
CA TYR A 477 15.38 12.71 5.58
C TYR A 477 15.83 11.93 4.32
N LYS A 478 16.70 12.48 3.46
CA LYS A 478 17.30 11.74 2.33
C LYS A 478 18.62 11.05 2.65
N ASP A 479 19.22 11.32 3.81
CA ASP A 479 20.55 10.80 4.17
C ASP A 479 20.46 9.43 4.84
N LEU A 480 19.82 8.47 4.14
CA LEU A 480 19.64 7.09 4.59
C LEU A 480 20.97 6.43 4.96
N ARG A 481 22.03 6.73 4.20
CA ARG A 481 23.37 6.16 4.43
C ARG A 481 23.96 6.65 5.74
N ALA A 482 23.94 7.95 6.01
CA ALA A 482 24.49 8.47 7.26
C ALA A 482 23.62 8.05 8.44
N TRP A 483 22.30 8.05 8.31
CA TRP A 483 21.40 7.52 9.33
C TRP A 483 21.76 6.07 9.68
N TRP A 484 21.87 5.19 8.68
CA TRP A 484 22.19 3.78 8.89
C TRP A 484 23.59 3.55 9.49
N SER A 485 24.58 4.34 9.09
CA SER A 485 25.99 4.09 9.40
C SER A 485 26.45 4.74 10.70
N ASN A 486 25.67 5.67 11.28
CA ASN A 486 26.05 6.38 12.49
C ASN A 486 25.35 5.82 13.74
N PRO A 487 25.99 5.86 14.92
CA PRO A 487 25.34 5.49 16.16
C PRO A 487 24.24 6.48 16.55
N HIS A 488 23.08 5.96 16.95
CA HIS A 488 21.98 6.75 17.48
C HIS A 488 22.05 6.84 19.02
N PHE A 489 21.97 8.05 19.56
CA PHE A 489 22.00 8.32 21.00
C PHE A 489 20.75 9.10 21.45
N LYS A 490 20.22 8.80 22.65
CA LYS A 490 19.07 9.50 23.26
C LYS A 490 19.47 10.20 24.57
N PRO A 491 18.97 11.42 24.89
CA PRO A 491 18.70 12.56 24.02
C PRO A 491 19.95 13.45 23.85
N LEU A 492 20.07 14.12 22.70
CA LEU A 492 21.00 15.23 22.53
C LEU A 492 20.29 16.53 22.97
N ALA A 493 20.41 16.91 24.25
CA ALA A 493 20.20 18.31 24.59
C ALA A 493 21.32 19.10 23.89
N ARG A 494 20.98 20.08 23.04
CA ARG A 494 21.96 21.08 22.58
C ARG A 494 21.83 22.38 23.35
N PRO A 495 22.92 23.16 23.45
CA PRO A 495 22.87 24.47 24.09
C PRO A 495 21.92 25.36 23.29
N THR A 496 21.16 26.16 24.02
CA THR A 496 20.27 27.22 23.55
C THR A 496 20.84 28.01 22.36
N ARG A 497 20.00 28.25 21.34
CA ARG A 497 20.26 29.20 20.24
C ARG A 497 20.51 30.61 20.77
#